data_AF-G4SWY4-F1
#
_entry.id   AF-G4SWY4-F1
#
_cell.length_a   1.000
_cell.length_b   1.000
_cell.length_c   1.000
_cell.angle_alpha   90.00
_cell.angle_beta   90.00
_cell.angle_gamma   90.00
#
_symmetry.space_group_name_H-M   'P 1'
#
loop_
_entity.id
_entity.type
_entity.pdbx_description
1 polymer ?
#
loop_
_entity_poly.entity_id
_entity_poly.type
_entity_poly.pdbx_seq_one_letter_code
_entity_poly.pdbx_strand_id
1 'polypeptide(L)'
;MVNNIADSIEKIPLSALNQYVYCPRRCYLIHAEGEFTDNVHTESGSREHERVDTLLHEIKQDVRIEFALPVWSDRLGLTGRCDVVEFRSDGIVYPVEYKHGKRKKWLNDDLQLTAQALCLEEMLNVSVSFGAIYHIQSRRRREVEIDSDLRKTTESLIIEIRSLLDQSRCPSPIADKKRCPDCSLNSLCQPELINEIRRIKYWSDQLFDVSEEEWDSL
;
A
#
# COMPACT_ATOMS: atom_id res chain seq x y z
N MET A 1 21.86 -33.96 9.67
CA MET A 1 21.82 -32.50 9.45
C MET A 1 20.36 -32.13 9.34
N VAL A 2 19.80 -31.57 10.41
CA VAL A 2 18.39 -31.17 10.45
C VAL A 2 18.30 -29.89 9.66
N ASN A 3 17.73 -29.94 8.46
CA ASN A 3 17.39 -28.73 7.70
C ASN A 3 16.34 -27.97 8.51
N ASN A 4 16.81 -27.03 9.32
CA ASN A 4 15.97 -26.08 10.02
C ASN A 4 15.63 -24.95 9.04
N ILE A 5 14.91 -25.29 7.97
CA ILE A 5 14.18 -24.31 7.16
C ILE A 5 12.84 -24.15 7.86
N ALA A 6 12.85 -23.48 9.01
CA ALA A 6 11.63 -22.85 9.46
C ALA A 6 11.33 -21.80 8.40
N ASP A 7 10.34 -22.08 7.53
CA ASP A 7 9.85 -21.20 6.48
C ASP A 7 9.80 -19.76 7.00
N SER A 8 10.79 -18.95 6.63
CA SER A 8 10.70 -17.51 6.84
C SER A 8 9.70 -17.01 5.81
N ILE A 9 8.45 -16.83 6.25
CA ILE A 9 7.39 -16.22 5.46
C ILE A 9 7.97 -15.01 4.72
N GLU A 10 7.88 -15.00 3.39
CA GLU A 10 8.40 -13.89 2.58
C GLU A 10 7.76 -12.57 3.04
N LYS A 11 8.61 -11.57 3.24
CA LYS A 11 8.22 -10.30 3.84
C LYS A 11 7.64 -9.37 2.79
N ILE A 12 6.40 -8.95 3.01
CA ILE A 12 5.73 -7.94 2.19
C ILE A 12 6.05 -6.55 2.73
N PRO A 13 6.52 -5.61 1.89
CA PRO A 13 6.66 -4.22 2.29
C PRO A 13 5.31 -3.60 2.67
N LEU A 14 5.26 -2.83 3.76
CA LEU A 14 4.04 -2.15 4.22
C LEU A 14 3.40 -1.25 3.14
N SER A 15 4.24 -0.66 2.27
CA SER A 15 3.77 0.14 1.12
C SER A 15 2.91 -0.65 0.13
N ALA A 16 3.08 -1.98 0.06
CA ALA A 16 2.32 -2.83 -0.85
C ALA A 16 0.81 -2.79 -0.56
N LEU A 17 0.41 -2.66 0.72
CA LEU A 17 -1.00 -2.55 1.10
C LEU A 17 -1.63 -1.30 0.47
N ASN A 18 -0.92 -0.17 0.55
CA ASN A 18 -1.39 1.07 -0.04
C ASN A 18 -1.54 0.95 -1.56
N GLN A 19 -0.52 0.37 -2.20
CA GLN A 19 -0.44 0.24 -3.65
C GLN A 19 -1.47 -0.74 -4.19
N TYR A 20 -1.70 -1.87 -3.51
CA TYR A 20 -2.69 -2.87 -3.90
C TYR A 20 -4.10 -2.30 -3.89
N VAL A 21 -4.49 -1.62 -2.80
CA VAL A 21 -5.82 -1.00 -2.67
C VAL A 21 -6.01 0.11 -3.71
N TYR A 22 -4.93 0.80 -4.07
CA TYR A 22 -4.96 1.75 -5.18
C TYR A 22 -5.16 1.04 -6.53
N CYS A 23 -4.37 0.02 -6.83
CA CYS A 23 -4.44 -0.81 -8.03
C CYS A 23 -3.59 -2.09 -7.86
N PRO A 24 -4.19 -3.31 -7.93
CA PRO A 24 -3.44 -4.57 -7.83
C PRO A 24 -2.35 -4.69 -8.90
N ARG A 25 -2.61 -4.23 -10.12
CA ARG A 25 -1.60 -4.19 -11.19
C ARG A 25 -0.42 -3.30 -10.82
N ARG A 26 -0.65 -2.15 -10.19
CA ARG A 26 0.43 -1.27 -9.74
C ARG A 26 1.28 -1.96 -8.66
N CYS A 27 0.63 -2.63 -7.70
CA CYS A 27 1.33 -3.41 -6.67
C CYS A 27 2.21 -4.50 -7.28
N TYR A 28 1.67 -5.25 -8.25
CA TYR A 28 2.41 -6.31 -8.94
C TYR A 28 3.64 -5.76 -9.67
N LEU A 29 3.47 -4.70 -10.47
CA LEU A 29 4.58 -4.09 -11.20
C LEU A 29 5.71 -3.66 -10.25
N ILE A 30 5.37 -3.00 -9.14
CA ILE A 30 6.37 -2.51 -8.16
C ILE A 30 7.06 -3.67 -7.44
N HIS A 31 6.29 -4.63 -6.93
CA HIS A 31 6.79 -5.61 -5.96
C HIS A 31 7.19 -6.96 -6.57
N ALA A 32 6.58 -7.39 -7.68
CA ALA A 32 6.93 -8.64 -8.35
C ALA A 32 7.87 -8.41 -9.54
N GLU A 33 7.68 -7.34 -10.32
CA GLU A 33 8.53 -7.04 -11.49
C GLU A 33 9.68 -6.08 -11.18
N GLY A 34 9.71 -5.48 -9.98
CA GLY A 34 10.76 -4.54 -9.57
C GLY A 34 10.69 -3.18 -10.26
N GLU A 35 9.56 -2.85 -10.87
CA GLU A 35 9.37 -1.62 -11.62
C GLU A 35 9.16 -0.44 -10.67
N PHE A 36 10.24 0.30 -10.44
CA PHE A 36 10.20 1.57 -9.72
C PHE A 36 10.47 2.70 -10.71
N THR A 37 9.46 3.54 -10.97
CA THR A 37 9.75 4.83 -11.60
C THR A 37 10.24 5.78 -10.50
N ASP A 38 11.52 6.15 -10.55
CA ASP A 38 12.19 7.17 -9.71
C ASP A 38 11.50 8.55 -9.72
N ASN A 39 10.41 8.69 -10.47
CA ASN A 39 9.69 9.92 -10.66
C ASN A 39 8.84 10.22 -9.41
N VAL A 40 9.30 11.23 -8.65
CA VAL A 40 8.57 12.11 -7.72
C VAL A 40 8.82 11.89 -6.21
N HIS A 41 9.32 10.73 -5.76
CA HIS A 41 9.51 10.49 -4.32
C HIS A 41 10.96 10.60 -3.82
N THR A 42 11.97 10.50 -4.69
CA THR A 42 13.36 10.49 -4.25
C THR A 42 13.89 11.88 -3.88
N GLU A 43 13.34 12.96 -4.43
CA GLU A 43 13.70 14.33 -4.00
C GLU A 43 12.77 14.91 -2.93
N SER A 44 11.49 14.52 -2.92
CA SER A 44 10.52 15.02 -1.93
C SER A 44 10.64 14.29 -0.59
N GLY A 45 10.96 12.99 -0.60
CA GLY A 45 11.29 12.24 0.62
C GLY A 45 12.61 12.70 1.24
N SER A 46 13.62 12.99 0.40
CA SER A 46 14.93 13.48 0.87
C SER A 46 14.88 14.90 1.42
N ARG A 47 14.06 15.80 0.85
CA ARG A 47 13.93 17.19 1.34
C ARG A 47 13.12 17.36 2.63
N GLU A 48 12.33 16.36 3.04
CA GLU A 48 11.72 16.35 4.38
C GLU A 48 12.55 15.60 5.42
N HIS A 49 13.45 14.68 5.03
CA HIS A 49 14.45 14.17 5.97
C HIS A 49 15.31 15.30 6.56
N GLU A 50 15.70 16.29 5.74
CA GLU A 50 16.46 17.46 6.24
C GLU A 50 15.66 18.39 7.17
N ARG A 51 14.32 18.47 7.05
CA ARG A 51 13.49 19.32 7.92
C ARG A 51 13.02 18.62 9.19
N VAL A 52 12.81 17.32 9.11
CA VAL A 52 12.54 16.48 10.28
C VAL A 52 13.77 16.43 11.18
N ASP A 53 14.98 16.40 10.60
CA ASP A 53 16.23 16.53 11.34
C ASP A 53 16.45 17.92 11.96
N THR A 54 15.70 18.96 11.57
CA THR A 54 15.77 20.28 12.25
C THR A 54 14.74 20.45 13.37
N LEU A 55 13.79 19.53 13.52
CA LEU A 55 12.85 19.46 14.65
C LEU A 55 13.30 18.44 15.70
N LEU A 56 14.62 18.24 15.78
CA LEU A 56 15.29 17.50 16.85
C LEU A 56 14.79 17.99 18.21
N HIS A 57 14.07 17.09 18.90
CA HIS A 57 13.87 17.09 20.34
C HIS A 57 13.01 18.24 20.91
N GLU A 58 11.88 18.59 20.29
CA GLU A 58 10.78 19.10 21.11
C GLU A 58 10.20 17.93 21.90
N ILE A 59 10.70 17.69 23.12
CA ILE A 59 9.90 17.05 24.18
C ILE A 59 8.73 18.01 24.44
N LYS A 60 7.71 17.96 23.60
CA LYS A 60 6.41 18.53 23.92
C LYS A 60 5.78 17.57 24.92
N GLN A 61 5.81 17.95 26.19
CA GLN A 61 4.93 17.44 27.24
C GLN A 61 4.79 15.90 27.24
N ASP A 62 5.78 15.19 27.77
CA ASP A 62 5.69 13.75 28.08
C ASP A 62 5.49 12.77 26.89
N VAL A 63 5.83 13.20 25.67
CA VAL A 63 5.82 12.32 24.48
C VAL A 63 7.22 12.21 23.87
N ARG A 64 7.73 10.97 23.78
CA ARG A 64 8.93 10.63 23.00
C ARG A 64 8.52 10.37 21.55
N ILE A 65 9.20 10.99 20.60
CA ILE A 65 8.88 10.87 19.17
C ILE A 65 10.03 10.14 18.49
N GLU A 66 9.74 9.02 17.85
CA GLU A 66 10.67 8.33 16.96
C GLU A 66 10.27 8.61 15.52
N PHE A 67 11.20 9.19 14.78
CA PHE A 67 11.06 9.30 13.34
C PHE A 67 11.58 8.02 12.72
N ALA A 68 11.11 7.73 11.51
CA ALA A 68 11.77 6.75 10.66
C ALA A 68 11.79 5.31 11.18
N LEU A 69 10.93 4.96 12.13
CA LEU A 69 11.07 3.73 12.90
C LEU A 69 10.88 2.50 11.99
N PRO A 70 11.91 1.65 11.78
CA PRO A 70 11.76 0.39 11.08
C PRO A 70 10.82 -0.52 11.86
N VAL A 71 9.88 -1.16 11.18
CA VAL A 71 8.88 -2.05 11.79
C VAL A 71 8.70 -3.32 10.99
N TRP A 72 8.38 -4.42 11.67
CA TRP A 72 8.12 -5.71 11.04
C TRP A 72 7.14 -6.55 11.86
N SER A 73 6.58 -7.56 11.22
CA SER A 73 5.80 -8.62 11.84
C SER A 73 6.22 -9.95 11.24
N ASP A 74 6.73 -10.87 12.04
CA ASP A 74 7.06 -12.23 11.63
C ASP A 74 5.77 -13.03 11.43
N ARG A 75 4.79 -12.86 12.31
CA ARG A 75 3.48 -13.52 12.21
C ARG A 75 2.76 -13.19 10.90
N LEU A 76 2.71 -11.92 10.52
CA LEU A 76 2.03 -11.44 9.31
C LEU A 76 2.96 -11.37 8.10
N GLY A 77 4.26 -11.67 8.28
CA GLY A 77 5.30 -11.51 7.29
C GLY A 77 5.32 -10.13 6.64
N LEU A 78 5.34 -9.07 7.46
CA LEU A 78 5.42 -7.67 7.01
C LEU A 78 6.78 -7.06 7.37
N THR A 79 7.19 -6.07 6.60
CA THR A 79 8.35 -5.22 6.89
C THR A 79 8.15 -3.81 6.34
N GLY A 80 8.75 -2.79 6.96
CA GLY A 80 8.75 -1.45 6.43
C GLY A 80 9.13 -0.42 7.48
N ARG A 81 8.51 0.76 7.40
CA ARG A 81 8.85 1.92 8.23
C ARG A 81 7.59 2.67 8.61
N CYS A 82 7.56 3.20 9.83
CA CYS A 82 6.65 4.26 10.25
C CYS A 82 7.35 5.61 10.05
N ASP A 83 6.64 6.59 9.50
CA ASP A 83 7.20 7.94 9.35
C ASP A 83 7.50 8.56 10.72
N VAL A 84 6.52 8.49 11.61
CA VAL A 84 6.61 8.97 13.00
C VAL A 84 5.86 8.00 13.93
N VAL A 85 6.43 7.74 15.10
CA VAL A 85 5.76 7.03 16.19
C VAL A 85 5.88 7.88 17.46
N GLU A 86 4.74 8.21 18.04
CA GLU A 86 4.64 8.93 19.31
C GLU A 86 4.49 7.90 20.44
N PHE A 87 5.47 7.88 21.35
CA PHE A 87 5.48 7.09 22.58
C PHE A 87 5.13 7.99 23.76
N ARG A 88 3.94 7.80 24.31
CA ARG A 88 3.44 8.60 25.42
C ARG A 88 3.85 7.98 26.76
N SER A 89 3.97 8.81 27.79
CA SER A 89 4.33 8.39 29.14
C SER A 89 3.33 7.42 29.80
N ASP A 90 2.08 7.41 29.35
CA ASP A 90 1.02 6.48 29.75
C ASP A 90 1.11 5.10 29.07
N GLY A 91 2.14 4.87 28.23
CA GLY A 91 2.36 3.63 27.51
C GLY A 91 1.64 3.53 26.16
N ILE A 92 0.93 4.57 25.74
CA ILE A 92 0.29 4.61 24.42
C ILE A 92 1.36 4.78 23.34
N VAL A 93 1.33 3.85 22.37
CA VAL A 93 2.11 3.94 21.13
C VAL A 93 1.17 4.39 20.02
N TYR A 94 1.54 5.47 19.32
CA TYR A 94 0.66 6.15 18.36
C TYR A 94 1.41 6.43 17.04
N PRO A 95 1.23 5.59 16.00
CA PRO A 95 1.85 5.81 14.70
C PRO A 95 1.19 6.98 13.95
N VAL A 96 2.01 7.75 13.24
CA VAL A 96 1.57 8.86 12.39
C VAL A 96 2.19 8.74 11.00
N GLU A 97 1.35 8.51 10.00
CA GLU A 97 1.73 8.39 8.59
C GLU A 97 1.60 9.75 7.87
N TYR A 98 2.64 10.16 7.15
CA TYR A 98 2.69 11.45 6.45
C TYR A 98 2.27 11.26 4.99
N LYS A 99 1.37 12.13 4.50
CA LYS A 99 0.90 12.08 3.11
C LYS A 99 1.12 13.41 2.40
N HIS A 100 1.90 13.33 1.32
CA HIS A 100 2.10 14.42 0.36
C HIS A 100 0.99 14.37 -0.69
N GLY A 101 -0.02 15.24 -0.59
CA GLY A 101 -1.06 15.36 -1.62
C GLY A 101 -2.36 15.97 -1.12
N LYS A 102 -3.25 16.31 -2.07
CA LYS A 102 -4.60 16.81 -1.76
C LYS A 102 -5.38 15.72 -1.04
N ARG A 103 -6.11 16.11 0.02
CA ARG A 103 -6.95 15.22 0.82
C ARG A 103 -7.93 14.46 -0.07
N LYS A 104 -7.71 13.16 -0.21
CA LYS A 104 -8.74 12.21 -0.62
C LYS A 104 -8.75 11.16 0.49
N LYS A 105 -9.91 10.93 1.12
CA LYS A 105 -10.06 9.82 2.08
C LYS A 105 -9.96 8.54 1.24
N TRP A 106 -8.85 7.85 1.35
CA TRP A 106 -8.70 6.56 0.71
C TRP A 106 -8.45 5.54 1.81
N LEU A 107 -9.22 4.45 1.74
CA LEU A 107 -9.10 3.29 2.61
C LEU A 107 -7.68 2.70 2.62
N ASN A 108 -6.89 2.94 1.56
CA ASN A 108 -5.53 2.44 1.42
C ASN A 108 -4.58 2.97 2.51
N ASP A 109 -4.69 4.23 2.90
CA ASP A 109 -3.84 4.84 3.93
C ASP A 109 -4.19 4.27 5.31
N ASP A 110 -5.48 4.04 5.58
CA ASP A 110 -5.97 3.47 6.84
C ASP A 110 -5.50 2.03 7.01
N LEU A 111 -5.50 1.25 5.93
CA LEU A 111 -5.01 -0.15 5.93
C LEU A 111 -3.48 -0.22 6.07
N GLN A 112 -2.73 0.68 5.43
CA GLN A 112 -1.28 0.77 5.63
C GLN A 112 -0.92 1.14 7.07
N LEU A 113 -1.60 2.15 7.63
CA LEU A 113 -1.41 2.56 9.03
C LEU A 113 -1.78 1.45 10.01
N THR A 114 -2.84 0.70 9.72
CA THR A 114 -3.24 -0.47 10.52
C THR A 114 -2.17 -1.55 10.49
N ALA A 115 -1.57 -1.82 9.33
CA ALA A 115 -0.47 -2.77 9.23
C ALA A 115 0.79 -2.32 9.98
N GLN A 116 1.11 -1.02 9.95
CA GLN A 116 2.16 -0.43 10.80
C GLN A 116 1.87 -0.66 12.30
N ALA A 117 0.64 -0.40 12.72
CA ALA A 117 0.21 -0.63 14.10
C ALA A 117 0.35 -2.10 14.51
N LEU A 118 -0.11 -3.04 13.67
CA LEU A 118 0.03 -4.48 13.93
C LEU A 118 1.51 -4.90 14.08
N CYS A 119 2.42 -4.30 13.30
CA CYS A 119 3.85 -4.53 13.46
C CYS A 119 4.38 -3.99 14.79
N LEU A 120 3.98 -2.77 15.18
CA LEU A 120 4.36 -2.17 16.46
C LEU A 120 3.85 -2.98 17.65
N GLU A 121 2.62 -3.49 17.59
CA GLU A 121 2.03 -4.36 18.62
C GLU A 121 2.88 -5.62 18.81
N GLU A 122 3.29 -6.28 17.73
CA GLU A 122 4.13 -7.48 17.79
C GLU A 122 5.54 -7.19 18.33
N MET A 123 6.17 -6.12 17.84
CA MET A 123 7.54 -5.77 18.22
C MET A 123 7.67 -5.33 19.68
N LEU A 124 6.67 -4.59 20.18
CA LEU A 124 6.72 -3.94 21.49
C LEU A 124 5.88 -4.66 22.54
N ASN A 125 5.08 -5.66 22.13
CA ASN A 125 4.13 -6.36 22.98
C ASN A 125 3.15 -5.41 23.69
N VAL A 126 2.58 -4.48 22.93
CA VAL A 126 1.60 -3.46 23.37
C VAL A 126 0.35 -3.51 22.49
N SER A 127 -0.70 -2.79 22.89
CA SER A 127 -1.88 -2.55 22.03
C SER A 127 -1.82 -1.15 21.40
N VAL A 128 -2.08 -1.06 20.10
CA VAL A 128 -2.14 0.19 19.34
C VAL A 128 -3.57 0.38 18.83
N SER A 129 -4.37 1.13 19.59
CA SER A 129 -5.80 1.33 19.29
C SER A 129 -6.06 2.49 18.32
N PHE A 130 -5.12 3.43 18.20
CA PHE A 130 -5.27 4.62 17.38
C PHE A 130 -3.96 4.98 16.67
N GLY A 131 -4.09 5.62 15.52
CA GLY A 131 -3.00 6.33 14.86
C GLY A 131 -3.53 7.54 14.10
N ALA A 132 -2.67 8.24 13.38
CA ALA A 132 -3.09 9.36 12.55
C ALA A 132 -2.48 9.37 11.16
N ILE A 133 -3.21 9.99 10.24
CA ILE A 133 -2.70 10.38 8.94
C ILE A 133 -2.54 11.90 8.93
N TYR A 134 -1.31 12.37 8.69
CA TYR A 134 -0.98 13.79 8.61
C TYR A 134 -0.88 14.26 7.16
N HIS A 135 -1.74 15.21 6.79
CA HIS A 135 -1.74 15.80 5.45
C HIS A 135 -0.94 17.10 5.43
N ILE A 136 0.28 17.05 4.90
CA ILE A 136 1.25 18.16 4.94
C ILE A 136 0.70 19.44 4.29
N GLN A 137 0.03 19.33 3.13
CA GLN A 137 -0.54 20.49 2.42
C GLN A 137 -1.57 21.26 3.26
N SER A 138 -2.36 20.55 4.06
CA SER A 138 -3.41 21.15 4.90
C SER A 138 -2.97 21.36 6.35
N ARG A 139 -1.82 20.80 6.75
CA ARG A 139 -1.32 20.73 8.13
C ARG A 139 -2.34 20.17 9.13
N ARG A 140 -3.17 19.22 8.71
CA ARG A 140 -4.20 18.59 9.55
C ARG A 140 -3.92 17.11 9.76
N ARG A 141 -4.15 16.63 10.98
CA ARG A 141 -4.18 15.21 11.35
C ARG A 141 -5.60 14.69 11.23
N ARG A 142 -5.74 13.49 10.69
CA ARG A 142 -6.96 12.68 10.79
C ARG A 142 -6.64 11.47 11.63
N GLU A 143 -7.30 11.35 12.77
CA GLU A 143 -7.22 10.16 13.60
C GLU A 143 -7.92 8.98 12.91
N VAL A 144 -7.36 7.80 13.10
CA VAL A 144 -7.86 6.52 12.63
C VAL A 144 -7.93 5.60 13.83
N GLU A 145 -9.13 5.13 14.14
CA GLU A 145 -9.34 4.06 15.11
C GLU A 145 -9.01 2.72 14.44
N ILE A 146 -8.17 1.93 15.11
CA ILE A 146 -7.70 0.64 14.62
C ILE A 146 -8.59 -0.44 15.23
N ASP A 147 -9.85 -0.45 14.78
CA ASP A 147 -10.88 -1.36 15.25
C ASP A 147 -10.70 -2.79 14.73
N SER A 148 -11.56 -3.71 15.19
CA SER A 148 -11.47 -5.11 14.81
C SER A 148 -11.75 -5.38 13.33
N ASP A 149 -12.56 -4.53 12.68
CA ASP A 149 -12.97 -4.74 11.29
C ASP A 149 -11.89 -4.25 10.34
N LEU A 150 -11.25 -3.13 10.64
CA LEU A 150 -10.09 -2.62 9.93
C LEU A 150 -8.90 -3.57 10.06
N ARG A 151 -8.70 -4.18 11.24
CA ARG A 151 -7.71 -5.24 11.46
C ARG A 151 -7.96 -6.46 10.59
N LYS A 152 -9.17 -7.02 10.61
CA LYS A 152 -9.54 -8.18 9.76
C LYS A 152 -9.39 -7.87 8.27
N THR A 153 -9.79 -6.67 7.86
CA THR A 153 -9.66 -6.23 6.46
C THR A 153 -8.19 -6.15 6.07
N THR A 154 -7.35 -5.62 6.96
CA THR A 154 -5.88 -5.54 6.75
C THR A 154 -5.27 -6.93 6.65
N GLU A 155 -5.57 -7.84 7.58
CA GLU A 155 -5.06 -9.22 7.53
C GLU A 155 -5.53 -9.97 6.28
N SER A 156 -6.79 -9.79 5.85
CA SER A 156 -7.30 -10.38 4.61
C SER A 156 -6.58 -9.81 3.38
N LEU A 157 -6.33 -8.50 3.35
CA LEU A 157 -5.60 -7.84 2.27
C LEU A 157 -4.17 -8.37 2.15
N ILE A 158 -3.50 -8.66 3.28
CA ILE A 158 -2.14 -9.22 3.28
C ILE A 158 -2.14 -10.58 2.58
N ILE A 159 -3.16 -11.42 2.81
CA ILE A 159 -3.31 -12.72 2.14
C ILE A 159 -3.53 -12.52 0.63
N GLU A 160 -4.37 -11.57 0.23
CA GLU A 160 -4.58 -11.25 -1.18
C GLU A 160 -3.31 -10.75 -1.87
N ILE A 161 -2.54 -9.89 -1.20
CA ILE A 161 -1.26 -9.38 -1.73
C ILE A 161 -0.26 -10.52 -1.90
N ARG A 162 -0.14 -11.44 -0.93
CA ARG A 162 0.70 -12.64 -1.09
C ARG A 162 0.30 -13.42 -2.33
N SER A 163 -0.99 -13.76 -2.43
CA SER A 163 -1.52 -14.49 -3.58
C SER A 163 -1.28 -13.78 -4.91
N LEU A 164 -1.33 -12.45 -4.93
CA LEU A 164 -0.99 -11.66 -6.10
C LEU A 164 0.50 -11.76 -6.45
N LEU A 165 1.40 -11.65 -5.47
CA LEU A 165 2.84 -11.66 -5.69
C LEU A 165 3.36 -13.06 -6.06
N ASP A 166 2.68 -14.12 -5.61
CA ASP A 166 2.98 -15.50 -5.97
C ASP A 166 2.57 -15.85 -7.42
N GLN A 167 1.77 -15.00 -8.08
CA GLN A 167 1.34 -15.24 -9.46
C GLN A 167 2.45 -14.95 -10.47
N SER A 168 2.60 -15.83 -11.46
CA SER A 168 3.55 -15.62 -12.57
C SER A 168 3.04 -14.66 -13.65
N ARG A 169 1.87 -14.05 -13.48
CA ARG A 169 1.26 -13.14 -14.47
C ARG A 169 0.74 -11.87 -13.82
N CYS A 170 1.22 -10.75 -14.35
CA CYS A 170 0.73 -9.42 -14.00
C CYS A 170 -0.78 -9.30 -14.26
N PRO A 171 -1.58 -8.85 -13.28
CA PRO A 171 -3.02 -8.78 -13.41
C PRO A 171 -3.43 -7.70 -14.42
N SER A 172 -4.66 -7.82 -14.89
CA SER A 172 -5.31 -6.87 -15.80
C SER A 172 -5.30 -5.43 -15.27
N PRO A 173 -5.24 -4.42 -16.16
CA PRO A 173 -5.57 -3.05 -15.77
C PRO A 173 -6.96 -3.00 -15.10
N ILE A 174 -7.08 -2.18 -14.05
CA ILE A 174 -8.33 -2.01 -13.33
C ILE A 174 -9.40 -1.33 -14.21
N ALA A 175 -10.67 -1.61 -13.93
CA ALA A 175 -11.80 -1.00 -14.65
C ALA A 175 -11.92 0.51 -14.38
N ASP A 176 -11.56 0.96 -13.17
CA ASP A 176 -11.59 2.38 -12.81
C ASP A 176 -10.43 3.16 -13.45
N LYS A 177 -10.64 3.55 -14.71
CA LYS A 177 -9.67 4.31 -15.51
C LYS A 177 -9.37 5.70 -14.92
N LYS A 178 -10.22 6.25 -14.03
CA LYS A 178 -10.04 7.60 -13.46
C LYS A 178 -8.82 7.70 -12.55
N ARG A 179 -8.34 6.58 -12.01
CA ARG A 179 -7.11 6.52 -11.20
C ARG A 179 -5.85 6.60 -12.06
N CYS A 180 -5.91 6.07 -13.28
CA CYS A 180 -4.73 5.86 -14.12
C CYS A 180 -3.93 7.14 -14.42
N PRO A 181 -4.53 8.31 -14.71
CA PRO A 181 -3.77 9.54 -15.00
C PRO A 181 -2.88 10.03 -13.84
N ASP A 182 -3.30 9.80 -12.59
CA ASP A 182 -2.55 10.18 -11.39
C ASP A 182 -1.51 9.11 -10.97
N CYS A 183 -1.42 8.00 -11.71
CA CYS A 183 -0.54 6.88 -11.37
C CYS A 183 0.88 7.09 -11.89
N SER A 184 1.89 6.97 -11.02
CA SER A 184 3.31 7.09 -11.37
C SER A 184 3.81 6.03 -12.38
N LEU A 185 3.09 4.91 -12.49
CA LEU A 185 3.38 3.84 -13.44
C LEU A 185 2.51 3.91 -14.70
N ASN A 186 1.74 4.98 -14.94
CA ASN A 186 0.83 5.05 -16.10
C ASN A 186 1.56 4.84 -17.43
N SER A 187 2.69 5.53 -17.63
CA SER A 187 3.50 5.49 -18.85
C SER A 187 4.10 4.12 -19.13
N LEU A 188 4.47 3.39 -18.07
CA LEU A 188 4.98 2.02 -18.15
C LEU A 188 3.83 1.01 -18.35
N CYS A 189 2.77 1.16 -17.57
CA CYS A 189 1.62 0.26 -17.55
C CYS A 189 0.81 0.30 -18.85
N GLN A 190 0.72 1.47 -19.50
CA GLN A 190 -0.03 1.72 -20.74
C GLN A 190 -1.42 1.05 -20.74
N PRO A 191 -2.29 1.36 -19.77
CA PRO A 191 -3.53 0.63 -19.56
C PRO A 191 -4.49 0.71 -20.75
N GLU A 192 -4.45 1.80 -21.53
CA GLU A 192 -5.27 1.95 -22.74
C GLU A 192 -4.83 0.97 -23.83
N LEU A 193 -3.52 0.88 -24.12
CA LEU A 193 -2.98 -0.05 -25.10
C LEU A 193 -3.29 -1.51 -24.72
N ILE A 194 -3.09 -1.87 -23.45
CA ILE A 194 -3.37 -3.24 -22.98
C ILE A 194 -4.84 -3.60 -23.14
N ASN A 195 -5.75 -2.67 -22.82
CA ASN A 195 -7.18 -2.88 -22.99
C ASN A 195 -7.57 -3.01 -24.47
N GLU A 196 -6.95 -2.22 -25.36
CA GLU A 196 -7.16 -2.34 -26.80
C GLU A 196 -6.67 -3.67 -27.37
N ILE A 197 -5.48 -4.12 -27.00
CA ILE A 197 -4.94 -5.44 -27.41
C ILE A 197 -5.91 -6.55 -27.01
N ARG A 198 -6.46 -6.49 -25.79
CA ARG A 198 -7.44 -7.48 -25.31
C ARG A 198 -8.75 -7.43 -26.06
N ARG A 199 -9.23 -6.23 -26.38
CA ARG A 199 -10.44 -6.03 -27.18
C ARG A 199 -10.25 -6.61 -28.58
N ILE A 200 -9.12 -6.32 -29.23
CA ILE A 200 -8.78 -6.87 -30.56
C ILE A 200 -8.70 -8.39 -30.48
N LYS A 201 -8.04 -8.95 -29.47
CA LYS A 201 -7.95 -10.40 -29.28
C LYS A 201 -9.34 -11.04 -29.10
N TYR A 202 -10.19 -10.46 -28.26
CA TYR A 202 -11.57 -10.93 -28.08
C TYR A 202 -12.34 -10.97 -29.40
N TRP A 203 -12.32 -9.89 -30.18
CA TRP A 203 -12.98 -9.86 -31.49
C TRP A 203 -12.35 -10.83 -32.50
N SER A 204 -11.04 -10.98 -32.48
CA SER A 204 -10.33 -11.93 -33.35
C SER A 204 -10.70 -13.38 -33.03
N ASP A 205 -10.85 -13.72 -31.75
CA ASP A 205 -11.23 -15.07 -31.30
C ASP A 205 -12.71 -15.39 -31.64
N GLN A 206 -13.52 -14.36 -31.90
CA GLN A 206 -14.95 -14.46 -32.22
C GLN A 206 -15.26 -14.19 -33.71
N LEU A 207 -14.25 -13.91 -34.54
CA LEU A 207 -14.42 -13.44 -35.91
C LEU A 207 -15.17 -14.45 -36.81
N PHE A 208 -15.09 -15.74 -36.48
CA PHE A 208 -15.72 -16.84 -37.21
C PHE A 208 -16.82 -17.53 -36.41
N ASP A 209 -17.18 -17.00 -35.24
CA ASP A 209 -18.28 -17.52 -34.44
C ASP A 209 -19.58 -16.92 -34.98
N VAL A 210 -20.18 -17.63 -35.94
CA VAL A 210 -21.47 -17.28 -36.50
C VAL A 210 -22.52 -17.73 -35.49
N SER A 211 -22.82 -16.90 -34.49
CA SER A 211 -24.07 -17.08 -33.75
C SER A 211 -25.21 -16.98 -34.77
N GLU A 212 -26.01 -18.04 -34.89
CA GLU A 212 -27.24 -18.09 -35.68
C GLU A 212 -28.29 -17.12 -35.11
N GLU A 213 -28.04 -15.81 -35.19
CA GLU A 213 -29.12 -14.83 -35.14
C GLU A 213 -29.66 -14.70 -36.57
N GLU A 214 -30.84 -15.30 -36.73
CA GLU A 214 -31.70 -15.36 -37.91
C GLU A 214 -31.57 -14.13 -38.82
N TRP A 215 -30.91 -14.30 -39.96
CA TRP A 215 -30.97 -13.39 -41.10
C TRP A 215 -32.22 -13.64 -41.99
N ASP A 216 -33.23 -14.35 -41.48
CA ASP A 216 -34.40 -14.82 -42.23
C ASP A 216 -35.59 -13.84 -42.21
N SER A 217 -35.34 -12.53 -42.35
CA SER A 217 -36.44 -11.59 -42.60
C SER A 217 -36.06 -10.32 -43.39
N LEU A 218 -35.36 -10.50 -44.53
CA LEU A 218 -35.34 -9.49 -45.60
C LEU A 218 -36.14 -9.96 -46.82
#